data_AF-A0A7C7J1X3-F1
#
_entry.id   AF-A0A7C7J1X3-F1
#
_cell.length_a   1.000
_cell.length_b   1.000
_cell.length_c   1.000
_cell.angle_alpha   90.00
_cell.angle_beta   90.00
_cell.angle_gamma   90.00
#
_symmetry.space_group_name_H-M   'P 1'
#
loop_
_entity.id
_entity.type
_entity.pdbx_description
1 polymer ?
#
loop_
_entity_poly.entity_id
_entity_poly.type
_entity_poly.pdbx_seq_one_letter_code
_entity_poly.pdbx_strand_id
1 'polypeptide(L)'
;MEPIPLDQWYCHRETSGLTTISYFLPEESDAKLAVLRRYWNDKISTLEHVRIHKWGGTVKKIYLEEYGSTIFFKRFSIRNPRYIHKPPRARASLNQEEKLQQAKFYTAPAIGLIEKKTCGVVYDSVLIFEEMADFLPLHHFLNDGETRDAMNLNEQRRLAFALGRLIGAWHTAGFFHGDMHSGNIMCKLENEEFVFGWIDNEEGWQYTRLPMRRRVHDLDHMSRSYYDA
;
A
#
# COMPACT_ATOMS: atom_id res chain seq x y z
N MET A 1 -0.06 -4.14 -17.21
CA MET A 1 0.11 -2.75 -17.68
C MET A 1 1.31 -2.20 -16.95
N GLU A 2 2.25 -1.51 -17.61
CA GLU A 2 3.37 -0.88 -16.91
C GLU A 2 2.84 0.29 -16.05
N PRO A 3 3.39 0.51 -14.83
CA PRO A 3 2.97 1.63 -13.99
C PRO A 3 3.28 2.97 -14.67
N ILE A 4 2.28 3.84 -14.75
CA ILE A 4 2.41 5.19 -15.30
C ILE A 4 2.98 6.09 -14.19
N PRO A 5 4.12 6.78 -14.39
CA PRO A 5 4.67 7.70 -13.40
C PRO A 5 3.71 8.84 -13.04
N LEU A 6 3.68 9.25 -11.76
CA LEU A 6 2.77 10.30 -11.26
C LEU A 6 2.81 11.63 -12.05
N ASP A 7 3.93 12.02 -12.66
CA ASP A 7 4.01 13.23 -13.47
C ASP A 7 3.24 13.14 -14.80
N GLN A 8 2.85 11.93 -15.20
CA GLN A 8 2.00 11.64 -16.35
C GLN A 8 0.53 11.41 -15.98
N TRP A 9 0.18 11.45 -14.69
CA TRP A 9 -1.20 11.28 -14.24
C TRP A 9 -2.04 12.52 -14.60
N TYR A 10 -3.30 12.28 -14.94
CA TYR A 10 -4.29 13.33 -15.16
C TYR A 10 -4.55 14.07 -13.85
N CYS A 11 -4.55 15.41 -13.90
CA CYS A 11 -4.70 16.25 -12.71
C CYS A 11 -5.90 17.19 -12.85
N HIS A 12 -6.94 16.95 -12.04
CA HIS A 12 -8.07 17.86 -11.89
C HIS A 12 -7.89 18.72 -10.64
N ARG A 13 -8.21 20.01 -10.73
CA ARG A 13 -8.02 20.96 -9.61
C ARG A 13 -9.30 21.72 -9.31
N GLU A 14 -9.59 21.84 -8.02
CA GLU A 14 -10.67 22.65 -7.48
C GLU A 14 -10.06 23.67 -6.53
N THR A 15 -10.24 24.97 -6.81
CA THR A 15 -9.66 26.06 -6.00
C THR A 15 -10.75 26.93 -5.40
N SER A 16 -10.64 27.19 -4.10
CA SER A 16 -11.50 28.11 -3.36
C SER A 16 -10.63 28.95 -2.42
N GLY A 17 -10.52 30.25 -2.71
CA GLY A 17 -9.59 31.15 -2.03
C GLY A 17 -8.15 30.66 -2.13
N LEU A 18 -7.47 30.51 -1.00
CA LEU A 18 -6.08 30.03 -0.90
C LEU A 18 -5.95 28.50 -0.86
N THR A 19 -7.07 27.78 -0.98
CA THR A 19 -7.11 26.32 -0.87
C THR A 19 -7.32 25.70 -2.24
N THR A 20 -6.50 24.73 -2.59
CA THR A 20 -6.60 23.93 -3.81
C THR A 20 -6.65 22.45 -3.44
N ILE A 21 -7.64 21.74 -3.98
CA ILE A 21 -7.70 20.27 -3.95
C ILE A 21 -7.29 19.78 -5.33
N SER A 22 -6.28 18.90 -5.39
CA SER A 22 -5.82 18.26 -6.61
C SER A 22 -6.18 16.77 -6.56
N TYR A 23 -6.81 16.30 -7.62
CA TYR A 23 -7.16 14.89 -7.84
C TYR A 23 -6.27 14.38 -8.97
N PHE A 24 -5.45 13.38 -8.69
CA PHE A 24 -4.56 12.75 -9.64
C PHE A 24 -5.08 11.36 -9.98
N LEU A 25 -5.13 11.03 -11.28
CA LEU A 25 -5.62 9.76 -11.79
C LEU A 25 -4.63 9.15 -12.81
N PRO A 26 -4.40 7.83 -12.79
CA PRO A 26 -3.51 7.18 -13.74
C PRO A 26 -4.05 7.22 -15.18
N GLU A 27 -5.36 7.40 -15.35
CA GLU A 27 -6.03 7.52 -16.63
C GLU A 27 -7.18 8.54 -16.54
N GLU A 28 -7.60 9.10 -17.67
CA GLU A 28 -8.74 10.01 -17.74
C GLU A 28 -10.03 9.21 -17.53
N SER A 29 -10.71 9.45 -16.40
CA SER A 29 -11.92 8.72 -16.02
C SER A 29 -12.82 9.56 -15.12
N ASP A 30 -13.99 9.94 -15.65
CA ASP A 30 -15.01 10.67 -14.89
C ASP A 30 -15.54 9.85 -13.70
N ALA A 31 -15.65 8.53 -13.85
CA ALA A 31 -16.07 7.63 -12.77
C ALA A 31 -15.06 7.65 -11.61
N LYS A 32 -13.77 7.47 -11.90
CA LYS A 32 -12.72 7.55 -10.86
C LYS A 32 -12.67 8.94 -10.23
N LEU A 33 -12.79 10.01 -11.02
CA LEU A 33 -12.83 11.38 -10.50
C LEU A 33 -14.03 11.60 -9.57
N ALA A 34 -15.20 11.05 -9.91
CA ALA A 34 -16.40 11.12 -9.08
C ALA A 34 -16.20 10.42 -7.71
N VAL A 35 -15.53 9.26 -7.68
CA VAL A 35 -15.18 8.57 -6.42
C VAL A 35 -14.27 9.42 -5.54
N LEU A 36 -13.20 9.95 -6.12
CA LEU A 36 -12.25 10.82 -5.43
C LEU A 36 -12.95 12.04 -4.83
N ARG A 37 -13.80 12.71 -5.60
CA ARG A 37 -14.63 13.85 -5.16
C ARG A 37 -15.62 13.46 -4.06
N ARG A 38 -16.28 12.30 -4.20
CA ARG A 38 -17.27 11.81 -3.24
C ARG A 38 -16.62 11.54 -1.89
N TYR A 39 -15.44 10.91 -1.88
CA TYR A 39 -14.64 10.72 -0.68
C TYR A 39 -14.22 12.06 -0.07
N TRP A 40 -13.63 12.95 -0.88
CA TRP A 40 -13.04 14.19 -0.36
C TRP A 40 -14.06 15.14 0.25
N ASN A 41 -15.25 15.22 -0.34
CA ASN A 41 -16.34 16.07 0.16
C ASN A 41 -17.16 15.39 1.27
N ASP A 42 -16.62 14.35 1.91
CA ASP A 42 -17.20 13.59 3.03
C ASP A 42 -18.63 13.07 2.75
N LYS A 43 -18.93 12.72 1.49
CA LYS A 43 -20.26 12.26 1.07
C LYS A 43 -20.42 10.73 1.13
N ILE A 44 -19.53 10.01 1.79
CA ILE A 44 -19.62 8.54 1.91
C ILE A 44 -19.89 8.18 3.38
N SER A 45 -21.17 8.04 3.73
CA SER A 45 -21.62 7.63 5.06
C SER A 45 -21.33 6.17 5.39
N THR A 46 -21.07 5.35 4.37
CA THR A 46 -20.86 3.89 4.47
C THR A 46 -19.38 3.48 4.55
N LEU A 47 -18.45 4.43 4.73
CA LEU A 47 -17.03 4.09 4.88
C LEU A 47 -16.78 3.33 6.19
N GLU A 48 -16.28 2.11 6.07
CA GLU A 48 -15.85 1.30 7.20
C GLU A 48 -14.46 1.75 7.66
N HIS A 49 -14.26 1.86 8.97
CA HIS A 49 -12.96 2.15 9.55
C HIS A 49 -12.14 0.88 9.68
N VAL A 50 -10.99 0.82 9.01
CA VAL A 50 -10.05 -0.31 9.07
C VAL A 50 -8.98 -0.06 10.11
N ARG A 51 -8.36 1.12 10.08
CA ARG A 51 -7.24 1.46 10.97
C ARG A 51 -7.20 2.95 11.26
N ILE A 52 -6.84 3.30 12.50
CA ILE A 52 -6.50 4.67 12.90
C ILE A 52 -5.06 4.65 13.40
N HIS A 53 -4.18 5.39 12.73
CA HIS A 53 -2.78 5.50 13.14
C HIS A 53 -2.66 6.52 14.28
N LYS A 54 -1.78 6.23 15.26
CA LYS A 54 -1.51 7.10 16.42
C LYS A 54 -1.16 8.56 16.04
N TRP A 55 -0.66 8.77 14.83
CA TRP A 55 -0.22 10.07 14.31
C TRP A 55 -1.28 10.81 13.48
N GLY A 56 -2.53 10.32 13.44
CA GLY A 56 -3.66 10.99 12.80
C GLY A 56 -3.94 10.57 11.35
N GLY A 57 -3.26 9.55 10.84
CA GLY A 57 -3.63 8.90 9.57
C GLY A 57 -4.79 7.92 9.75
N THR A 58 -5.61 7.74 8.73
CA THR A 58 -6.75 6.79 8.77
C THR A 58 -6.77 5.94 7.52
N VAL A 59 -7.14 4.67 7.69
CA VAL A 59 -7.47 3.75 6.59
C VAL A 59 -8.96 3.45 6.69
N LYS A 60 -9.68 3.79 5.63
CA LYS A 60 -11.10 3.47 5.47
C LYS A 60 -11.28 2.57 4.25
N LYS A 61 -12.36 1.78 4.21
CA LYS A 61 -12.70 0.96 3.05
C LYS A 61 -14.18 1.03 2.70
N ILE A 62 -14.52 0.69 1.46
CA ILE A 62 -15.89 0.54 0.97
C ILE A 62 -15.89 -0.37 -0.26
N TYR A 63 -16.89 -1.26 -0.38
CA TYR A 63 -17.14 -1.97 -1.62
C TYR A 63 -17.82 -1.04 -2.63
N LEU A 64 -17.25 -0.92 -3.83
CA LEU A 64 -17.83 -0.14 -4.91
C LEU A 64 -18.22 -1.07 -6.07
N GLU A 65 -19.53 -1.21 -6.32
CA GLU A 65 -20.08 -2.04 -7.39
C GLU A 65 -19.47 -1.70 -8.76
N GLU A 66 -19.23 -0.42 -9.02
CA GLU A 66 -18.60 0.05 -10.28
C GLU A 66 -17.17 -0.45 -10.50
N TYR A 67 -16.46 -0.89 -9.45
CA TYR A 67 -15.15 -1.57 -9.53
C TYR A 67 -15.27 -3.09 -9.33
N GLY A 68 -16.43 -3.58 -8.89
CA GLY A 68 -16.59 -4.96 -8.44
C GLY A 68 -15.65 -5.35 -7.29
N SER A 69 -15.08 -4.37 -6.56
CA SER A 69 -13.98 -4.55 -5.62
C SER A 69 -14.10 -3.62 -4.41
N THR A 70 -13.42 -3.99 -3.32
CA THR A 70 -13.26 -3.11 -2.17
C THR A 70 -12.18 -2.07 -2.46
N ILE A 71 -12.50 -0.81 -2.17
CA ILE A 71 -11.58 0.32 -2.33
C ILE A 71 -11.12 0.80 -0.96
N PHE A 72 -9.82 1.01 -0.81
CA PHE A 72 -9.21 1.52 0.40
C PHE A 72 -8.78 2.98 0.23
N PHE A 73 -8.96 3.76 1.29
CA PHE A 73 -8.60 5.17 1.38
C PHE A 73 -7.63 5.36 2.53
N LYS A 74 -6.36 5.56 2.22
CA LYS A 74 -5.30 5.83 3.20
C LYS A 74 -5.02 7.32 3.26
N ARG A 75 -5.58 7.98 4.27
CA ARG A 75 -5.48 9.43 4.49
C ARG A 75 -4.34 9.76 5.44
N PHE A 76 -3.59 10.80 5.09
CA PHE A 76 -2.48 11.34 5.85
C PHE A 76 -2.66 12.84 6.02
N SER A 77 -2.82 13.27 7.28
CA SER A 77 -2.98 14.68 7.62
C SER A 77 -1.80 15.18 8.46
N ILE A 78 -1.18 16.27 8.01
CA ILE A 78 -0.14 16.97 8.75
C ILE A 78 -0.80 17.89 9.78
N ARG A 79 -0.87 17.44 11.02
CA ARG A 79 -1.39 18.24 12.15
C ARG A 79 -0.32 19.09 12.83
N ASN A 80 0.95 18.71 12.69
CA ASN A 80 2.07 19.42 13.29
C ASN A 80 2.86 20.17 12.21
N PRO A 81 2.94 21.52 12.27
CA PRO A 81 3.68 22.32 11.29
C PRO A 81 5.13 21.92 11.10
N ARG A 82 5.77 21.30 12.11
CA ARG A 82 7.14 20.78 12.01
C ARG A 82 7.30 19.72 10.92
N TYR A 83 6.23 19.12 10.40
CA TYR A 83 6.30 18.13 9.32
C TYR A 83 5.93 18.68 7.94
N ILE A 84 5.63 19.98 7.82
CA ILE A 84 5.28 20.63 6.54
C ILE A 84 6.39 20.51 5.49
N HIS A 85 7.67 20.52 5.92
CA HIS A 85 8.80 20.39 5.02
C HIS A 85 9.03 18.95 4.52
N LYS A 86 8.35 17.96 5.11
CA LYS A 86 8.46 16.57 4.65
C LYS A 86 7.59 16.38 3.41
N PRO A 87 8.02 15.54 2.45
CA PRO A 87 7.16 15.16 1.33
C PRO A 87 5.81 14.62 1.81
N PRO A 88 4.70 14.89 1.08
CA PRO A 88 3.39 14.35 1.42
C PRO A 88 3.46 12.82 1.44
N ARG A 89 3.02 12.20 2.54
CA ARG A 89 3.14 10.75 2.72
C ARG A 89 2.42 9.95 1.64
N ALA A 90 1.20 10.34 1.26
CA ALA A 90 0.46 9.67 0.19
C ALA A 90 1.24 9.62 -1.13
N ARG A 91 1.87 10.74 -1.51
CA ARG A 91 2.71 10.83 -2.71
C ARG A 91 3.98 10.00 -2.57
N ALA A 92 4.63 10.03 -1.40
CA ALA A 92 5.81 9.21 -1.14
C ALA A 92 5.47 7.71 -1.23
N SER A 93 4.33 7.28 -0.68
CA SER A 93 3.82 5.92 -0.81
C SER A 93 3.59 5.56 -2.27
N LEU A 94 2.87 6.38 -3.05
CA LEU A 94 2.61 6.11 -4.47
C LEU A 94 3.91 5.96 -5.27
N ASN A 95 4.88 6.85 -5.09
CA ASN A 95 6.18 6.75 -5.76
C ASN A 95 6.92 5.45 -5.39
N GLN A 96 6.73 4.94 -4.18
CA GLN A 96 7.32 3.67 -3.76
C GLN A 96 6.59 2.49 -4.40
N GLU A 97 5.25 2.53 -4.47
CA GLU A 97 4.46 1.53 -5.19
C GLU A 97 4.86 1.43 -6.66
N GLU A 98 5.02 2.56 -7.36
CA GLU A 98 5.46 2.59 -8.76
C GLU A 98 6.82 1.89 -8.96
N LYS A 99 7.79 2.15 -8.07
CA LYS A 99 9.11 1.48 -8.12
C LYS A 99 9.02 -0.02 -7.90
N LEU A 100 8.13 -0.45 -6.99
CA LEU A 100 7.91 -1.87 -6.72
C LEU A 100 7.30 -2.57 -7.93
N GLN A 101 6.30 -1.95 -8.55
CA GLN A 101 5.67 -2.46 -9.76
C GLN A 101 6.65 -2.52 -10.94
N GLN A 102 7.50 -1.50 -11.11
CA GLN A 102 8.59 -1.52 -12.11
C GLN A 102 9.59 -2.66 -11.86
N ALA A 103 9.85 -2.98 -10.59
CA ALA A 103 10.66 -4.12 -10.18
C ALA A 103 9.91 -5.46 -10.19
N LYS A 104 8.66 -5.49 -10.70
CA LYS A 104 7.79 -6.67 -10.82
C LYS A 104 7.36 -7.26 -9.48
N PHE A 105 7.38 -6.48 -8.40
CA PHE A 105 6.71 -6.85 -7.16
C PHE A 105 5.23 -6.49 -7.26
N TYR A 106 4.38 -7.42 -6.84
CA TYR A 106 2.95 -7.20 -6.85
C TYR A 106 2.55 -6.32 -5.66
N THR A 107 1.81 -5.25 -5.95
CA THR A 107 1.25 -4.34 -4.97
C THR A 107 -0.15 -3.91 -5.41
N ALA A 108 -0.93 -3.36 -4.49
CA ALA A 108 -2.29 -2.93 -4.80
C ALA A 108 -2.30 -1.84 -5.90
N PRO A 109 -3.12 -1.98 -6.95
CA PRO A 109 -3.26 -0.95 -7.98
C PRO A 109 -3.78 0.36 -7.37
N ALA A 110 -3.06 1.46 -7.64
CA ALA A 110 -3.50 2.77 -7.21
C ALA A 110 -4.60 3.30 -8.15
N ILE A 111 -5.74 3.71 -7.58
CA ILE A 111 -6.85 4.33 -8.31
C ILE A 111 -6.63 5.83 -8.45
N GLY A 112 -6.08 6.45 -7.42
CA GLY A 112 -6.00 7.90 -7.37
C GLY A 112 -5.26 8.43 -6.16
N LEU A 113 -4.80 9.67 -6.29
CA LEU A 113 -4.20 10.45 -5.22
C LEU A 113 -4.98 11.75 -5.06
N ILE A 114 -5.29 12.13 -3.83
CA ILE A 114 -5.87 13.43 -3.51
C ILE A 114 -4.86 14.22 -2.68
N GLU A 115 -4.63 15.48 -3.01
CA GLU A 115 -3.83 16.39 -2.21
C GLU A 115 -4.58 17.71 -1.98
N LYS A 116 -4.72 18.10 -0.72
CA LYS A 116 -5.21 19.43 -0.34
C LYS A 116 -4.05 20.33 0.05
N LYS A 117 -3.98 21.46 -0.65
CA LYS A 117 -3.02 22.53 -0.45
C LYS A 117 -3.71 23.77 0.09
N THR A 118 -3.08 24.47 1.04
CA THR A 118 -3.48 25.80 1.47
C THR A 118 -2.23 26.67 1.49
N CYS A 119 -2.28 27.82 0.83
CA CYS A 119 -1.11 28.68 0.63
C CYS A 119 0.09 27.92 0.01
N GLY A 120 -0.18 27.01 -0.92
CA GLY A 120 0.84 26.20 -1.60
C GLY A 120 1.37 24.99 -0.84
N VAL A 121 1.02 24.82 0.44
CA VAL A 121 1.51 23.72 1.30
C VAL A 121 0.50 22.58 1.33
N VAL A 122 0.93 21.34 1.05
CA VAL A 122 0.11 20.14 1.24
C VAL A 122 0.05 19.80 2.73
N TYR A 123 -1.14 19.76 3.31
CA TYR A 123 -1.34 19.37 4.72
C TYR A 123 -2.29 18.19 4.88
N ASP A 124 -2.94 17.76 3.82
CA ASP A 124 -3.81 16.58 3.84
C ASP A 124 -3.75 15.90 2.48
N SER A 125 -3.65 14.57 2.50
CA SER A 125 -3.48 13.77 1.30
C SER A 125 -4.06 12.39 1.48
N VAL A 126 -4.55 11.79 0.40
CA VAL A 126 -5.22 10.48 0.43
C VAL A 126 -4.70 9.67 -0.74
N LEU A 127 -4.17 8.48 -0.46
CA LEU A 127 -3.88 7.49 -1.47
C LEU A 127 -5.02 6.48 -1.52
N ILE A 128 -5.49 6.17 -2.72
CA ILE A 128 -6.64 5.30 -2.97
C ILE A 128 -6.17 4.12 -3.78
N PHE A 129 -6.50 2.91 -3.34
CA PHE A 129 -6.09 1.67 -3.99
C PHE A 129 -7.21 0.63 -3.95
N GLU A 130 -7.16 -0.26 -4.93
CA GLU A 130 -8.03 -1.43 -4.98
C GLU A 130 -7.56 -2.49 -3.99
N GLU A 131 -8.49 -3.30 -3.50
CA GLU A 131 -8.18 -4.51 -2.76
C GLU A 131 -7.39 -5.49 -3.63
N MET A 132 -6.43 -6.16 -3.01
CA MET A 132 -5.78 -7.32 -3.61
C MET A 132 -6.70 -8.53 -3.44
N ALA A 133 -7.68 -8.67 -4.33
CA ALA A 133 -8.67 -9.75 -4.29
C ALA A 133 -7.98 -11.13 -4.22
N ASP A 134 -8.56 -12.02 -3.40
CA ASP A 134 -8.10 -13.39 -3.14
C ASP A 134 -6.75 -13.52 -2.42
N PHE A 135 -6.13 -12.41 -2.00
CA PHE A 135 -4.97 -12.48 -1.13
C PHE A 135 -5.38 -12.44 0.34
N LEU A 136 -4.77 -13.33 1.13
CA LEU A 136 -4.81 -13.28 2.59
C LEU A 136 -3.48 -12.78 3.12
N PRO A 137 -3.45 -12.06 4.26
CA PRO A 137 -2.20 -11.77 4.93
C PRO A 137 -1.41 -13.06 5.20
N LEU A 138 -0.09 -13.03 5.00
CA LEU A 138 0.78 -14.20 5.10
C LEU A 138 0.68 -14.90 6.46
N HIS A 139 0.40 -14.17 7.54
CA HIS A 139 0.20 -14.77 8.87
C HIS A 139 -0.94 -15.78 8.92
N HIS A 140 -1.93 -15.73 8.02
CA HIS A 140 -2.93 -16.80 7.92
C HIS A 140 -2.26 -18.13 7.53
N PHE A 141 -1.35 -18.13 6.56
CA PHE A 141 -0.66 -19.37 6.17
C PHE A 141 0.37 -19.84 7.22
N LEU A 142 0.86 -18.95 8.07
CA LEU A 142 1.91 -19.27 9.04
C LEU A 142 1.38 -19.62 10.43
N ASN A 143 0.30 -18.96 10.87
CA ASN A 143 -0.10 -18.91 12.27
C ASN A 143 -1.57 -19.30 12.49
N ASP A 144 -2.43 -19.13 11.49
CA ASP A 144 -3.84 -19.52 11.59
C ASP A 144 -3.97 -21.04 11.52
N GLY A 145 -4.46 -21.65 12.61
CA GLY A 145 -4.56 -23.10 12.77
C GLY A 145 -5.32 -23.75 11.62
N GLU A 146 -6.44 -23.18 11.17
CA GLU A 146 -7.23 -23.80 10.10
C GLU A 146 -6.47 -23.85 8.77
N THR A 147 -5.91 -22.71 8.35
CA THR A 147 -5.20 -22.59 7.07
C THR A 147 -3.88 -23.37 7.11
N ARG A 148 -3.16 -23.29 8.23
CA ARG A 148 -1.87 -23.97 8.41
C ARG A 148 -2.04 -25.49 8.53
N ASP A 149 -3.02 -25.96 9.30
CA ASP A 149 -3.25 -27.39 9.53
C ASP A 149 -3.83 -28.07 8.28
N ALA A 150 -4.50 -27.31 7.40
CA ALA A 150 -4.87 -27.77 6.08
C ALA A 150 -3.66 -28.02 5.16
N MET A 151 -2.52 -27.36 5.40
CA MET A 151 -1.30 -27.58 4.62
C MET A 151 -0.50 -28.78 5.09
N ASN A 152 -0.17 -29.68 4.17
CA ASN A 152 0.78 -30.76 4.44
C ASN A 152 2.23 -30.24 4.54
N LEU A 153 3.14 -31.08 5.03
CA LEU A 153 4.56 -30.71 5.23
C LEU A 153 5.25 -30.26 3.93
N ASN A 154 4.83 -30.78 2.76
CA ASN A 154 5.41 -30.38 1.48
C ASN A 154 4.95 -28.95 1.10
N GLU A 155 3.69 -28.62 1.31
CA GLU A 155 3.14 -27.26 1.09
C GLU A 155 3.79 -26.23 2.01
N GLN A 156 3.95 -26.56 3.30
CA GLN A 156 4.65 -25.68 4.24
C GLN A 156 6.09 -25.41 3.81
N ARG A 157 6.81 -26.44 3.33
CA ARG A 157 8.16 -26.27 2.77
C ARG A 157 8.14 -25.41 1.50
N ARG A 158 7.19 -25.65 0.58
CA ARG A 158 7.02 -24.84 -0.64
C ARG A 158 6.80 -23.37 -0.30
N LEU A 159 5.94 -23.07 0.68
CA LEU A 159 5.68 -21.71 1.17
C LEU A 159 6.96 -21.07 1.70
N ALA A 160 7.68 -21.76 2.60
CA ALA A 160 8.92 -21.25 3.19
C ALA A 160 9.99 -20.96 2.13
N PHE A 161 10.17 -21.86 1.15
CA PHE A 161 11.10 -21.64 0.04
C PHE A 161 10.66 -20.48 -0.87
N ALA A 162 9.37 -20.39 -1.19
CA ALA A 162 8.85 -19.33 -2.03
C ALA A 162 8.99 -17.95 -1.35
N LEU A 163 8.69 -17.86 -0.05
CA LEU A 163 8.89 -16.66 0.76
C LEU A 163 10.38 -16.28 0.85
N GLY A 164 11.27 -17.24 1.11
CA GLY A 164 12.71 -17.00 1.15
C GLY A 164 13.25 -16.45 -0.19
N ARG A 165 12.76 -16.99 -1.31
CA ARG A 165 13.08 -16.46 -2.65
C ARG A 165 12.53 -15.06 -2.87
N LEU A 166 11.29 -14.79 -2.46
CA LEU A 166 10.67 -13.47 -2.55
C LEU A 166 11.49 -12.43 -1.80
N ILE A 167 11.82 -12.67 -0.53
CA ILE A 167 12.60 -11.75 0.30
C ILE A 167 14.02 -11.57 -0.27
N GLY A 168 14.63 -12.67 -0.74
CA GLY A 168 15.92 -12.61 -1.42
C GLY A 168 15.90 -11.74 -2.68
N ALA A 169 14.85 -11.85 -3.49
CA ALA A 169 14.63 -11.01 -4.67
C ALA A 169 14.42 -9.54 -4.28
N TRP A 170 13.59 -9.27 -3.27
CA TRP A 170 13.36 -7.92 -2.71
C TRP A 170 14.66 -7.25 -2.29
N HIS A 171 15.49 -7.93 -1.50
CA HIS A 171 16.78 -7.41 -1.04
C HIS A 171 17.83 -7.27 -2.15
N THR A 172 17.77 -8.14 -3.17
CA THR A 172 18.67 -8.08 -4.33
C THR A 172 18.32 -6.91 -5.25
N ALA A 173 17.04 -6.60 -5.41
CA ALA A 173 16.56 -5.41 -6.10
C ALA A 173 16.79 -4.10 -5.31
N GLY A 174 17.38 -4.19 -4.13
CA GLY A 174 17.81 -3.05 -3.33
C GLY A 174 16.75 -2.51 -2.37
N PHE A 175 15.60 -3.16 -2.24
CA PHE A 175 14.49 -2.68 -1.42
C PHE A 175 14.68 -3.04 0.06
N PHE A 176 14.54 -2.04 0.90
CA PHE A 176 14.29 -2.15 2.34
C PHE A 176 12.81 -1.89 2.57
N HIS A 177 12.12 -2.75 3.32
CA HIS A 177 10.70 -2.51 3.62
C HIS A 177 10.52 -1.54 4.80
N GLY A 178 11.33 -1.66 5.86
CA GLY A 178 11.16 -0.86 7.08
C GLY A 178 10.28 -1.54 8.11
N ASP A 179 9.19 -2.16 7.66
CA ASP A 179 8.24 -2.88 8.52
C ASP A 179 7.85 -4.25 7.93
N MET A 180 8.84 -5.08 7.59
CA MET A 180 8.62 -6.40 6.95
C MET A 180 8.10 -7.42 7.96
N HIS A 181 6.79 -7.48 8.17
CA HIS A 181 6.15 -8.52 8.96
C HIS A 181 5.08 -9.28 8.15
N SER A 182 4.68 -10.46 8.60
CA SER A 182 3.69 -11.34 7.95
C SER A 182 2.29 -10.73 7.74
N GLY A 183 2.03 -9.56 8.30
CA GLY A 183 0.80 -8.80 8.07
C GLY A 183 0.90 -7.79 6.92
N ASN A 184 2.12 -7.43 6.50
CA ASN A 184 2.38 -6.54 5.36
C ASN A 184 2.76 -7.31 4.08
N ILE A 185 2.82 -8.63 4.16
CA ILE A 185 2.96 -9.53 3.02
C ILE A 185 1.63 -10.22 2.83
N MET A 186 1.05 -10.05 1.65
CA MET A 186 -0.16 -10.71 1.19
C MET A 186 0.23 -11.97 0.42
N CYS A 187 -0.56 -13.04 0.53
CA CYS A 187 -0.29 -14.34 -0.09
C CYS A 187 -1.58 -14.92 -0.67
N LYS A 188 -1.50 -15.54 -1.86
CA LYS A 188 -2.53 -16.41 -2.40
C LYS A 188 -1.89 -17.67 -2.99
N LEU A 189 -2.66 -18.75 -3.09
CA LEU A 189 -2.26 -19.95 -3.80
C LEU A 189 -2.94 -19.96 -5.19
N GLU A 190 -2.15 -19.96 -6.25
CA GLU A 190 -2.64 -19.91 -7.63
C GLU A 190 -1.88 -20.96 -8.46
N ASN A 191 -2.61 -21.90 -9.08
CA ASN A 191 -2.02 -23.01 -9.84
C ASN A 191 -0.93 -23.76 -9.04
N GLU A 192 -1.19 -24.01 -7.76
CA GLU A 192 -0.24 -24.58 -6.78
C GLU A 192 1.00 -23.72 -6.47
N GLU A 193 1.10 -22.50 -6.97
CA GLU A 193 2.20 -21.58 -6.65
C GLU A 193 1.76 -20.51 -5.66
N PHE A 194 2.63 -20.22 -4.70
CA PHE A 194 2.42 -19.10 -3.78
C PHE A 194 2.77 -17.80 -4.48
N VAL A 195 1.77 -16.95 -4.66
CA VAL A 195 1.92 -15.60 -5.18
C VAL A 195 1.85 -14.63 -4.02
N PHE A 196 2.81 -13.70 -3.97
CA PHE A 196 2.91 -12.73 -2.91
C PHE A 196 2.70 -11.33 -3.43
N GLY A 197 2.15 -10.47 -2.59
CA GLY A 197 2.23 -9.03 -2.80
C GLY A 197 2.48 -8.26 -1.52
N TRP A 198 2.79 -6.98 -1.68
CA TRP A 198 3.29 -6.13 -0.61
C TRP A 198 2.32 -4.99 -0.36
N ILE A 199 2.07 -4.71 0.92
CA ILE A 199 1.28 -3.58 1.37
C ILE A 199 2.04 -2.80 2.43
N ASP A 200 1.57 -1.59 2.71
CA ASP A 200 2.19 -0.69 3.69
C ASP A 200 3.66 -0.34 3.40
N ASN A 201 3.99 -0.12 2.13
CA ASN A 201 5.35 0.14 1.65
C ASN A 201 5.88 1.56 1.98
N GLU A 202 5.22 2.32 2.86
CA GLU A 202 5.49 3.76 3.05
C GLU A 202 6.81 4.09 3.74
N GLU A 203 7.33 3.16 4.54
CA GLU A 203 8.63 3.30 5.21
C GLU A 203 9.80 2.80 4.37
N GLY A 204 9.50 2.21 3.21
CA GLY A 204 10.45 1.53 2.36
C GLY A 204 11.40 2.46 1.62
N TRP A 205 12.59 1.95 1.31
CA TRP A 205 13.61 2.67 0.55
C TRP A 205 14.28 1.73 -0.45
N GLN A 206 14.56 2.24 -1.64
CA GLN A 206 15.39 1.54 -2.61
C GLN A 206 16.83 2.07 -2.55
N TYR A 207 17.77 1.14 -2.36
CA TYR A 207 19.21 1.40 -2.34
C TYR A 207 19.83 0.81 -3.61
N THR A 208 20.86 1.46 -4.18
CA THR A 208 21.69 0.84 -5.23
C THR A 208 22.28 -0.50 -4.76
N ARG A 209 22.68 -0.56 -3.48
CA ARG A 209 23.04 -1.79 -2.80
C ARG A 209 22.49 -1.74 -1.38
N LEU A 210 21.53 -2.61 -1.09
CA LEU A 210 20.91 -2.68 0.23
C LEU A 210 21.93 -3.09 1.31
N PRO A 211 22.18 -2.26 2.35
CA PRO A 211 23.11 -2.58 3.42
C PRO A 211 22.70 -3.82 4.21
N MET A 212 23.67 -4.64 4.63
CA MET A 212 23.39 -5.88 5.38
C MET A 212 22.55 -5.63 6.65
N ARG A 213 22.82 -4.55 7.39
CA ARG A 213 22.03 -4.18 8.58
C ARG A 213 20.54 -4.00 8.29
N ARG A 214 20.17 -3.54 7.08
CA ARG A 214 18.78 -3.34 6.66
C ARG A 214 18.13 -4.67 6.26
N ARG A 215 18.89 -5.58 5.66
CA ARG A 215 18.44 -6.97 5.40
C ARG A 215 18.14 -7.68 6.70
N VAL A 216 19.05 -7.61 7.67
CA VAL A 216 18.88 -8.20 9.00
C VAL A 216 17.66 -7.60 9.71
N HIS A 217 17.45 -6.29 9.62
CA HIS A 217 16.28 -5.63 10.19
C HIS A 217 14.96 -6.19 9.62
N ASP A 218 14.84 -6.27 8.29
CA ASP A 218 13.66 -6.83 7.64
C ASP A 218 13.43 -8.30 8.05
N LEU A 219 14.49 -9.11 8.09
CA LEU A 219 14.41 -10.52 8.50
C LEU A 219 14.04 -10.69 9.98
N ASP A 220 14.54 -9.82 10.86
CA ASP A 220 14.20 -9.82 12.28
C ASP A 220 12.71 -9.52 12.48
N HIS A 221 12.18 -8.47 11.85
CA HIS A 221 10.74 -8.16 11.87
C HIS A 221 9.89 -9.35 11.35
N MET A 222 10.32 -9.97 10.25
CA MET A 222 9.63 -11.11 9.68
C MET A 222 9.63 -12.30 10.64
N SER A 223 10.77 -12.61 11.26
CA SER A 223 10.87 -13.70 12.23
C SER A 223 10.01 -13.48 13.48
N ARG A 224 9.95 -12.25 14.03
CA ARG A 224 9.14 -11.95 15.21
C ARG A 224 7.66 -12.17 14.95
N SER A 225 7.19 -11.78 13.77
CA SER A 225 5.80 -11.99 13.36
C SER A 225 5.38 -13.44 13.16
N TYR A 226 6.34 -14.38 13.15
CA TYR A 226 6.09 -15.81 13.20
C TYR A 226 5.94 -16.34 14.64
N TYR A 227 6.58 -15.70 15.63
CA TYR A 227 6.57 -16.15 17.02
C TYR A 227 5.55 -15.43 17.91
N ASP A 228 5.12 -14.23 17.54
CA ASP A 228 4.19 -13.40 18.31
C ASP A 228 2.70 -13.70 18.02
N ALA A 229 2.39 -14.85 17.40
CA ALA A 229 1.03 -15.35 17.14
C ALA A 229 0.83 -16.71 17.80
#